data_AF-A0A8J2XBW9-F1
#
_entry.id   AF-A0A8J2XBW9-F1
#
_cell.length_a   1.000
_cell.length_b   1.000
_cell.length_c   1.000
_cell.angle_alpha   90.00
_cell.angle_beta   90.00
_cell.angle_gamma   90.00
#
_symmetry.space_group_name_H-M   'P 1'
#
loop_
_entity.id
_entity.type
_entity.pdbx_description
1 polymer ?
#
loop_
_entity_poly.entity_id
_entity_poly.type
_entity_poly.pdbx_seq_one_letter_code
_entity_poly.pdbx_strand_id
1 'polypeptide(L)'
;MAVITLSIFGLGLGLLTKNEIPGAIKYTRVYDNGGTQVVITVPTEITETELDATLRQAASNLFSYGRVGIGGTNEFMIRARTLLHPKEGVTIPVYLGQATRPLGERDEKEVKIEIFPKALAQLPKKASV
;
A
#
# COMPACT_ATOMS: atom_id res chain seq x y z
N MET A 1 12.91 -4.72 -39.88
CA MET A 1 12.86 -3.49 -39.05
C MET A 1 11.43 -3.06 -38.70
N ALA A 2 10.51 -2.98 -39.67
CA ALA A 2 9.13 -2.52 -39.44
C ALA A 2 8.39 -3.22 -38.27
N VAL A 3 8.52 -4.53 -38.14
CA VAL A 3 7.86 -5.30 -37.06
C VAL A 3 8.30 -4.81 -35.67
N ILE A 4 9.61 -4.72 -35.43
CA ILE A 4 10.16 -4.28 -34.14
C ILE A 4 9.76 -2.83 -33.85
N THR A 5 9.79 -1.96 -34.87
CA THR A 5 9.39 -0.55 -34.74
C THR A 5 7.92 -0.42 -34.34
N LEU A 6 7.02 -1.16 -35.00
CA LEU A 6 5.60 -1.17 -34.68
C LEU A 6 5.33 -1.75 -33.29
N SER A 7 6.06 -2.80 -32.88
CA SER A 7 5.92 -3.39 -31.56
C SER A 7 6.35 -2.44 -30.44
N ILE A 8 7.50 -1.76 -30.58
CA ILE A 8 7.98 -0.79 -29.57
C ILE A 8 7.06 0.44 -29.52
N PHE A 9 6.63 0.94 -30.69
CA PHE A 9 5.68 2.04 -30.77
C PHE A 9 4.34 1.68 -30.10
N GLY A 10 3.81 0.50 -30.39
CA GLY A 10 2.57 0.00 -29.78
C GLY A 10 2.67 -0.12 -28.25
N LEU A 11 3.82 -0.57 -27.71
CA LEU A 11 4.04 -0.61 -26.26
C LEU A 11 4.14 0.79 -25.64
N GLY A 12 4.63 1.77 -26.39
CA GLY A 12 4.75 3.18 -25.97
C GLY A 12 3.42 3.94 -25.86
N LEU A 13 2.31 3.38 -26.37
CA LEU A 13 0.99 4.02 -26.32
C LEU A 13 0.38 4.10 -24.91
N GLY A 14 1.01 3.50 -23.90
CA GLY A 14 0.55 3.62 -22.52
C GLY A 14 -0.83 3.02 -22.28
N LEU A 15 -1.15 1.90 -22.95
CA LEU A 15 -2.47 1.23 -22.89
C LEU A 15 -2.84 0.68 -21.50
N LEU A 16 -1.94 0.80 -20.52
CA LEU A 16 -2.16 0.40 -19.14
C LEU A 16 -2.50 1.64 -18.30
N THR A 17 -3.78 1.83 -18.00
CA THR A 17 -4.20 2.82 -17.01
C THR A 17 -4.10 2.21 -15.61
N LYS A 18 -3.48 2.95 -14.68
CA LYS A 18 -3.58 2.60 -13.26
C LYS A 18 -4.93 3.06 -12.74
N ASN A 19 -5.62 2.18 -12.01
CA ASN A 19 -6.80 2.59 -11.27
C ASN A 19 -6.32 3.42 -10.07
N GLU A 20 -6.43 4.73 -10.15
CA GLU A 20 -6.07 5.65 -9.07
C GLU A 20 -7.31 5.97 -8.24
N ILE A 21 -7.29 5.57 -6.97
CA ILE A 21 -8.34 5.89 -6.00
C ILE A 21 -8.14 7.36 -5.57
N PRO A 22 -9.15 8.23 -5.75
CA PRO A 22 -9.05 9.63 -5.36
C PRO A 22 -8.65 9.79 -3.89
N GLY A 23 -7.69 10.68 -3.63
CA GLY A 23 -7.17 10.94 -2.28
C GLY A 23 -6.13 9.94 -1.77
N ALA A 24 -5.81 8.89 -2.52
CA ALA A 24 -4.68 8.02 -2.20
C ALA A 24 -3.37 8.78 -2.42
N ILE A 25 -2.45 8.67 -1.46
CA ILE A 25 -1.12 9.27 -1.55
C ILE A 25 -0.08 8.22 -1.94
N LYS A 26 1.08 8.69 -2.37
CA LYS A 26 2.19 7.83 -2.77
C LYS A 26 2.69 7.02 -1.57
N TYR A 27 2.79 5.71 -1.77
CA TYR A 27 3.41 4.78 -0.82
C TYR A 27 4.56 4.02 -1.50
N THR A 28 5.44 3.42 -0.70
CA THR A 28 6.50 2.52 -1.20
C THR A 28 6.45 1.20 -0.45
N ARG A 29 6.61 0.07 -1.15
CA ARG A 29 6.72 -1.25 -0.52
C ARG A 29 8.08 -1.39 0.13
N VAL A 30 8.11 -1.63 1.45
CA VAL A 30 9.35 -1.73 2.24
C VAL A 30 9.66 -3.15 2.70
N TYR A 31 8.63 -4.01 2.77
CA TYR A 31 8.80 -5.42 3.08
C TYR A 31 7.71 -6.23 2.42
N ASP A 32 8.07 -7.41 1.93
CA ASP A 32 7.16 -8.35 1.30
C ASP A 32 7.68 -9.75 1.60
N ASN A 33 6.88 -10.57 2.28
CA ASN A 33 7.28 -11.96 2.55
C ASN A 33 7.00 -12.90 1.37
N GLY A 34 6.45 -12.38 0.27
CA GLY A 34 6.00 -13.14 -0.89
C GLY A 34 4.85 -14.11 -0.57
N GLY A 35 4.18 -13.91 0.55
CA GLY A 35 3.13 -14.76 1.09
C GLY A 35 1.93 -13.92 1.50
N THR A 36 1.62 -13.95 2.79
CA THR A 36 0.43 -13.32 3.38
C THR A 36 0.61 -11.87 3.78
N GLN A 37 1.83 -11.30 3.73
CA GLN A 37 2.07 -9.97 4.30
C GLN A 37 2.95 -9.07 3.44
N VAL A 38 2.48 -7.85 3.24
CA VAL A 38 3.25 -6.73 2.71
C VAL A 38 3.24 -5.57 3.70
N VAL A 39 4.36 -4.88 3.84
CA VAL A 39 4.45 -3.62 4.58
C VAL A 39 4.77 -2.52 3.59
N ILE A 40 3.98 -1.46 3.62
CA ILE A 40 4.19 -0.24 2.87
C ILE A 40 4.59 0.90 3.81
N THR A 41 5.36 1.85 3.29
CA THR A 41 5.66 3.11 3.97
C THR A 41 4.83 4.24 3.39
N VAL A 42 4.31 5.08 4.27
CA VAL A 42 3.57 6.31 3.94
C VAL A 42 4.24 7.52 4.60
N PRO A 43 4.06 8.73 4.05
CA PRO A 43 4.49 9.98 4.68
C PRO A 43 4.01 10.13 6.13
N THR A 44 4.77 10.86 6.94
CA THR A 44 4.41 11.20 8.33
C THR A 44 3.28 12.23 8.40
N GLU A 45 3.09 13.02 7.34
CA GLU A 45 2.01 14.00 7.22
C GLU A 45 0.88 13.43 6.37
N ILE A 46 0.01 12.63 7.00
CA ILE A 46 -1.12 11.95 6.34
C ILE A 46 -2.38 12.08 7.18
N THR A 47 -3.53 12.31 6.54
CA THR A 47 -4.83 12.29 7.22
C THR A 47 -5.41 10.88 7.28
N GLU A 48 -6.42 10.67 8.12
CA GLU A 48 -7.15 9.40 8.20
C GLU A 48 -7.80 9.02 6.85
N THR A 49 -8.38 9.99 6.16
CA THR A 49 -9.03 9.78 4.85
C THR A 49 -8.02 9.44 3.76
N GLU A 50 -6.86 10.12 3.75
CA GLU A 50 -5.76 9.81 2.84
C GLU A 50 -5.18 8.41 3.12
N LEU A 51 -5.09 8.02 4.40
CA LEU A 51 -4.64 6.69 4.79
C LEU A 51 -5.61 5.59 4.33
N ASP A 52 -6.93 5.78 4.52
CA ASP A 52 -7.95 4.83 4.03
C ASP A 52 -7.83 4.66 2.51
N ALA A 53 -7.84 5.77 1.77
CA ALA A 53 -7.70 5.74 0.31
C ALA A 53 -6.39 5.08 -0.14
N THR A 54 -5.28 5.35 0.57
CA THR A 54 -3.96 4.75 0.28
C THR A 54 -3.94 3.25 0.55
N LEU A 55 -4.57 2.79 1.64
CA LEU A 55 -4.66 1.37 1.96
C LEU A 55 -5.54 0.63 0.94
N ARG A 56 -6.67 1.21 0.52
CA ARG A 56 -7.50 0.68 -0.58
C ARG A 56 -6.72 0.61 -1.89
N GLN A 57 -5.99 1.67 -2.21
CA GLN A 57 -5.15 1.74 -3.40
C GLN A 57 -4.06 0.67 -3.36
N ALA A 58 -3.45 0.47 -2.19
CA ALA A 58 -2.44 -0.56 -1.99
C ALA A 58 -3.03 -1.96 -2.12
N ALA A 59 -4.24 -2.20 -1.59
CA ALA A 59 -4.96 -3.46 -1.76
C ALA A 59 -5.29 -3.75 -3.23
N SER A 60 -5.72 -2.75 -3.99
CA SER A 60 -5.98 -2.89 -5.43
C SER A 60 -4.69 -3.22 -6.21
N ASN A 61 -3.58 -2.57 -5.88
CA ASN A 61 -2.31 -2.72 -6.61
C ASN A 61 -1.49 -3.97 -6.24
N LEU A 62 -1.43 -4.31 -4.96
CA LEU A 62 -0.58 -5.36 -4.43
C LEU A 62 -1.37 -6.66 -4.37
N PHE A 63 -0.83 -7.74 -4.89
CA PHE A 63 -1.54 -9.01 -4.99
C PHE A 63 -0.64 -10.18 -4.66
N SER A 64 -1.20 -11.20 -4.03
CA SER A 64 -0.50 -12.43 -3.67
C SER A 64 -1.46 -13.61 -3.70
N TYR A 65 -1.01 -14.74 -4.26
CA TYR A 65 -1.66 -16.04 -4.13
C TYR A 65 -1.26 -16.74 -2.81
N GLY A 66 -0.31 -16.19 -2.07
CA GLY A 66 0.30 -16.85 -0.92
C GLY A 66 1.30 -17.91 -1.38
N ARG A 67 2.53 -17.87 -0.87
CA ARG A 67 3.40 -19.04 -0.92
C ARG A 67 2.90 -20.03 0.13
N VAL A 68 2.60 -21.24 -0.32
CA VAL A 68 1.91 -22.36 0.39
C VAL A 68 2.62 -22.86 1.68
N GLY A 69 3.62 -22.14 2.21
CA GLY A 69 4.51 -22.66 3.27
C GLY A 69 4.44 -21.98 4.63
N ILE A 70 3.79 -20.82 4.79
CA ILE A 70 3.92 -20.05 6.04
C ILE A 70 2.57 -19.49 6.49
N GLY A 71 1.99 -20.12 7.51
CA GLY A 71 1.04 -19.46 8.40
C GLY A 71 -0.41 -19.95 8.39
N GLY A 72 -0.84 -20.78 7.44
CA GLY A 72 -2.19 -21.38 7.44
C GLY A 72 -3.37 -20.39 7.33
N THR A 73 -3.11 -19.08 7.16
CA THR A 73 -4.14 -18.06 6.99
C THR A 73 -4.44 -17.84 5.52
N ASN A 74 -5.72 -17.77 5.15
CA ASN A 74 -6.15 -17.46 3.80
C ASN A 74 -6.25 -15.95 3.54
N GLU A 75 -5.58 -15.12 4.35
CA GLU A 75 -5.67 -13.67 4.30
C GLU A 75 -4.35 -13.04 3.83
N PHE A 76 -4.48 -12.07 2.93
CA PHE A 76 -3.44 -11.14 2.52
C PHE A 76 -3.56 -9.85 3.32
N MET A 77 -2.51 -9.50 4.04
CA MET A 77 -2.43 -8.34 4.92
C MET A 77 -1.44 -7.31 4.38
N ILE A 78 -1.91 -6.08 4.21
CA ILE A 78 -1.09 -4.93 3.83
C ILE A 78 -1.04 -4.00 5.02
N ARG A 79 0.15 -3.78 5.58
CA ARG A 79 0.33 -2.92 6.76
C ARG A 79 0.98 -1.60 6.34
N ALA A 80 0.34 -0.48 6.64
CA ALA A 80 0.92 0.83 6.45
C ALA A 80 1.71 1.26 7.68
N ARG A 81 2.98 1.62 7.48
CA ARG A 81 3.81 2.24 8.52
C ARG A 81 4.40 3.55 8.07
N THR A 82 4.85 4.33 9.03
CA THR A 82 5.76 5.45 8.81
C THR A 82 6.97 5.32 9.75
N LEU A 83 7.98 6.15 9.54
CA LEU A 83 9.15 6.23 10.41
C LEU A 83 9.12 7.58 11.13
N LEU A 84 9.06 7.56 12.46
CA LEU A 84 9.16 8.76 13.28
C LEU A 84 10.58 8.92 13.82
N HIS A 85 11.03 10.17 13.86
CA HIS A 85 12.34 10.57 14.37
C HIS A 85 12.16 11.50 15.58
N PRO A 86 11.80 10.96 16.77
CA PRO A 86 11.48 11.79 17.94
C PRO A 86 12.69 12.53 18.51
N LYS A 87 13.90 11.98 18.33
CA LYS A 87 15.18 12.56 18.78
C LYS A 87 16.27 12.17 17.78
N GLU A 88 17.35 12.94 17.77
CA GLU A 88 18.52 12.64 16.96
C GLU A 88 19.06 11.23 17.26
N GLY A 89 19.38 10.47 16.21
CA GLY A 89 19.84 9.09 16.32
C GLY A 89 18.77 8.05 16.67
N VAL A 90 17.51 8.43 16.90
CA VAL A 90 16.42 7.49 17.24
C VAL A 90 15.37 7.48 16.14
N THR A 91 15.07 6.30 15.60
CA THR A 91 14.02 6.08 14.60
C THR A 91 13.09 4.98 15.06
N ILE A 92 11.78 5.24 15.02
CA ILE A 92 10.75 4.31 15.46
C ILE A 92 9.76 4.06 14.32
N PRO A 93 9.57 2.79 13.88
CA PRO A 93 8.51 2.47 12.94
C PRO A 93 7.15 2.47 13.65
N VAL A 94 6.21 3.25 13.12
CA VAL A 94 4.85 3.35 13.64
C VAL A 94 3.87 2.84 12.59
N TYR A 95 3.11 1.81 12.93
CA TYR A 95 2.03 1.30 12.07
C TYR A 95 0.79 2.16 12.24
N LEU A 96 0.23 2.62 11.13
CA LEU A 96 -0.91 3.55 11.11
C LEU A 96 -2.24 2.87 10.80
N GLY A 97 -2.18 1.72 10.12
CA GLY A 97 -3.36 0.94 9.78
C GLY A 97 -2.98 -0.27 8.93
N GLN A 98 -4.00 -1.02 8.55
CA GLN A 98 -3.87 -2.21 7.73
C GLN A 98 -5.09 -2.42 6.83
N ALA A 99 -4.86 -3.10 5.71
CA ALA A 99 -5.89 -3.66 4.87
C ALA A 99 -5.76 -5.18 4.89
N THR A 100 -6.88 -5.89 5.03
CA THR A 100 -6.94 -7.35 4.93
C THR A 100 -7.97 -7.78 3.90
N ARG A 101 -7.67 -8.86 3.18
CA ARG A 101 -8.58 -9.52 2.23
C ARG A 101 -8.17 -10.98 2.01
N PRO A 102 -8.98 -11.83 1.38
CA PRO A 102 -8.55 -13.18 1.01
C PRO A 102 -7.38 -13.21 0.02
N LEU A 103 -6.56 -14.26 0.10
CA LEU A 103 -5.50 -14.53 -0.88
C LEU A 103 -6.10 -14.92 -2.22
N GLY A 104 -5.41 -14.57 -3.32
CA GLY A 104 -5.87 -14.91 -4.66
C GLY A 104 -7.04 -14.06 -5.18
N GLU A 105 -7.62 -13.22 -4.34
CA GLU A 105 -8.74 -12.35 -4.68
C GLU A 105 -8.31 -10.89 -4.91
N ARG A 106 -8.96 -10.25 -5.88
CA ARG A 106 -8.74 -8.83 -6.23
C ARG A 106 -9.97 -7.95 -6.02
N ASP A 107 -11.09 -8.52 -5.57
CA ASP A 107 -12.33 -7.75 -5.40
C ASP A 107 -12.15 -6.70 -4.29
N GLU A 108 -12.53 -5.46 -4.61
CA GLU A 108 -12.48 -4.32 -3.70
C GLU A 108 -13.53 -4.45 -2.58
N LYS A 109 -14.61 -5.21 -2.81
CA LYS A 109 -15.70 -5.39 -1.83
C LYS A 109 -15.29 -6.17 -0.60
N GLU A 110 -14.24 -6.98 -0.71
CA GLU A 110 -13.77 -7.83 0.40
C GLU A 110 -12.64 -7.20 1.20
N VAL A 111 -12.19 -6.00 0.81
CA VAL A 111 -11.10 -5.31 1.48
C VAL A 111 -11.61 -4.69 2.79
N LYS A 112 -11.14 -5.24 3.92
CA LYS A 112 -11.37 -4.70 5.25
C LYS A 112 -10.24 -3.74 5.60
N ILE A 113 -10.58 -2.49 5.91
CA ILE A 113 -9.62 -1.48 6.34
C ILE A 113 -9.75 -1.29 7.85
N GLU A 114 -8.60 -1.27 8.53
CA GLU A 114 -8.49 -0.93 9.94
C GLU A 114 -7.46 0.18 10.10
N ILE A 115 -7.89 1.32 10.63
CA ILE A 115 -7.02 2.45 10.94
C ILE A 115 -6.74 2.43 12.44
N PHE A 116 -5.52 2.79 12.84
CA PHE A 116 -5.08 2.85 14.23
C PHE A 116 -5.06 4.31 14.72
N PRO A 117 -6.12 4.83 15.36
CA PRO A 117 -6.25 6.26 15.63
C PRO A 117 -5.19 6.77 16.61
N LYS A 118 -4.80 5.93 17.59
CA LYS A 118 -3.75 6.25 18.55
C LYS A 118 -2.37 6.42 17.90
N ALA A 119 -2.11 5.68 16.82
CA ALA A 119 -0.85 5.80 16.08
C ALA A 119 -0.88 7.03 15.16
N LEU A 120 -2.02 7.30 14.54
CA LEU A 120 -2.23 8.47 13.70
C LEU A 120 -2.15 9.78 14.49
N ALA A 121 -2.60 9.78 15.75
CA ALA A 121 -2.49 10.92 16.66
C ALA A 121 -1.04 11.28 17.06
N GLN A 122 -0.07 10.39 16.85
CA GLN A 122 1.35 10.65 17.12
C GLN A 122 2.06 11.38 15.98
N LEU A 123 1.38 11.53 14.84
CA LEU A 123 1.95 12.14 13.64
C LEU A 123 2.00 13.67 13.74
N PRO A 124 2.97 14.31 13.08
CA PRO A 124 2.91 15.75 12.86
C PRO A 124 1.63 16.10 12.12
N LYS A 125 0.95 17.17 12.56
CA LYS A 125 -0.25 17.65 11.86
C LYS A 125 0.17 18.14 10.48
N LYS A 126 -0.50 17.62 9.45
CA LYS A 126 -0.40 18.16 8.09
C LYS A 126 -0.87 19.62 8.12
N ALA A 127 -0.01 20.54 7.67
CA ALA A 127 -0.39 21.94 7.57
C ALA A 127 -1.54 22.09 6.56
N SER A 128 -2.62 22.77 6.95
CA SER A 128 -3.67 23.18 6.01
C SER A 128 -3.08 24.25 5.10
N VAL A 129 -2.82 23.91 3.84
CA VAL A 129 -2.54 24.87 2.76
C VAL A 129 -3.85 25.22 2.07
#